data_AF-A0AAE1CVS9-F1
#
_entry.id   AF-A0AAE1CVS9-F1
#
_cell.length_a   1.000
_cell.length_b   1.000
_cell.length_c   1.000
_cell.angle_alpha   90.00
_cell.angle_beta   90.00
_cell.angle_gamma   90.00
#
_symmetry.space_group_name_H-M   'P 1'
#
loop_
_entity.id
_entity.type
_entity.pdbx_description
1 polymer ?
#
loop_
_entity_poly.entity_id
_entity_poly.type
_entity_poly.pdbx_seq_one_letter_code
_entity_poly.pdbx_strand_id
1 'polypeptide(L)'
;MFTALYITDTEMFTALYITGTEMFTALYITDTEMFTALYITDTEMFTALYITDTEMFTALYITDKEMFTALYITDTEMFTDLYITDTEMFTALYITDTEMFTTLYITDTEMFTDLYITDTEMITALYITDTEMFTALYITDTEMLTDLYITGTEMFTALHITDTEMFTALYITGTEMFTALHITDTEMFTALHITDTEMFTALYITDTEMFTALDITDTQRFTNTMHDSGAIMEDMRRPIFTAVLIYKKQQQ
;
A
#
# COMPACT_ATOMS: atom_id res chain seq x y z
N MET A 1 -10.88 10.53 28.69
CA MET A 1 -9.52 11.03 28.40
C MET A 1 -8.49 10.13 29.08
N PHE A 2 -7.98 9.14 28.34
CA PHE A 2 -6.73 8.45 28.66
C PHE A 2 -5.60 9.12 27.86
N THR A 3 -4.41 9.25 28.44
CA THR A 3 -3.35 10.16 27.93
C THR A 3 -2.16 9.45 27.27
N ALA A 4 -2.03 8.14 27.49
CA ALA A 4 -1.22 7.18 26.72
C ALA A 4 -1.32 5.80 27.38
N LEU A 5 -0.98 4.74 26.65
CA LEU A 5 -0.68 3.40 27.19
C LEU A 5 0.68 2.93 26.62
N TYR A 6 1.43 2.20 27.43
CA TYR A 6 2.73 1.63 27.06
C TYR A 6 2.73 0.14 27.43
N ILE A 7 3.11 -0.70 26.47
CA ILE A 7 3.41 -2.13 26.62
C ILE A 7 4.87 -2.26 26.15
N THR A 8 5.72 -2.82 27.00
CA THR A 8 7.18 -2.85 26.82
C THR A 8 7.74 -4.02 27.65
N ASP A 9 8.95 -4.50 27.32
CA ASP A 9 9.64 -5.59 28.02
C ASP A 9 8.74 -6.85 28.21
N THR A 10 8.05 -7.30 27.16
CA THR A 10 6.99 -8.34 27.29
C THR A 10 7.21 -9.54 26.38
N GLU A 11 7.46 -10.72 26.94
CA GLU A 11 7.68 -11.94 26.14
C GLU A 11 6.41 -12.39 25.38
N MET A 12 5.24 -12.37 26.03
CA MET A 12 3.99 -12.66 25.32
C MET A 12 2.82 -11.81 25.81
N PHE A 13 2.12 -11.17 24.87
CA PHE A 13 0.89 -10.43 25.09
C PHE A 13 -0.20 -10.89 24.11
N THR A 14 -1.30 -11.47 24.63
CA THR A 14 -2.30 -12.11 23.76
C THR A 14 -3.26 -11.12 23.10
N ALA A 15 -3.91 -10.23 23.84
CA ALA A 15 -4.93 -9.35 23.24
C ALA A 15 -5.18 -8.05 24.02
N LEU A 16 -5.26 -6.92 23.30
CA LEU A 16 -5.68 -5.62 23.82
C LEU A 16 -6.90 -5.11 23.03
N TYR A 17 -7.87 -4.57 23.75
CA TYR A 17 -9.09 -3.98 23.19
C TYR A 17 -9.21 -2.52 23.64
N ILE A 18 -9.30 -1.60 22.68
CA ILE A 18 -9.63 -0.18 22.88
C ILE A 18 -10.94 0.05 22.14
N THR A 19 -12.02 0.30 22.87
CA THR A 19 -13.39 0.44 22.34
C THR A 19 -14.17 1.49 23.12
N GLY A 20 -15.06 2.21 22.45
CA GLY A 20 -16.01 3.15 23.05
C GLY A 20 -15.36 4.39 23.65
N THR A 21 -14.35 4.96 22.97
CA THR A 21 -13.62 6.14 23.44
C THR A 21 -13.80 7.33 22.51
N GLU A 22 -14.18 8.50 23.03
CA GLU A 22 -14.18 9.77 22.27
C GLU A 22 -12.76 10.09 21.76
N MET A 23 -11.74 9.94 22.63
CA MET A 23 -10.36 10.28 22.28
C MET A 23 -9.37 9.37 22.99
N PHE A 24 -8.46 8.79 22.20
CA PHE A 24 -7.26 8.10 22.65
C PHE A 24 -6.02 8.72 21.98
N THR A 25 -4.99 9.00 22.78
CA THR A 25 -3.88 9.86 22.33
C THR A 25 -2.68 9.06 21.83
N ALA A 26 -2.17 8.09 22.59
CA ALA A 26 -1.06 7.27 22.12
C ALA A 26 -1.02 5.87 22.73
N LEU A 27 -0.74 4.85 21.91
CA LEU A 27 -0.36 3.51 22.36
C LEU A 27 1.04 3.20 21.81
N TYR A 28 1.91 2.71 22.69
CA TYR A 28 3.24 2.22 22.36
C TYR A 28 3.31 0.74 22.73
N ILE A 29 3.75 -0.08 21.79
CA ILE A 29 4.11 -1.49 21.95
C ILE A 29 5.57 -1.58 21.50
N THR A 30 6.48 -1.89 22.44
CA THR A 30 7.93 -1.98 22.19
C THR A 30 8.47 -3.26 22.80
N ASP A 31 9.68 -3.69 22.41
CA ASP A 31 10.47 -4.72 23.09
C ASP A 31 9.63 -5.97 23.45
N THR A 32 8.96 -6.56 22.45
CA THR A 32 7.95 -7.61 22.64
C THR A 32 8.23 -8.82 21.74
N GLU A 33 8.52 -10.00 22.29
CA GLU A 33 8.74 -11.20 21.44
C GLU A 33 7.44 -11.57 20.69
N MET A 34 6.28 -11.58 21.36
CA MET A 34 5.01 -11.90 20.72
C MET A 34 3.84 -11.04 21.18
N PHE A 35 3.20 -10.35 20.23
CA PHE A 35 1.92 -9.67 20.40
C PHE A 35 0.87 -10.25 19.46
N THR A 36 -0.13 -10.98 19.99
CA THR A 36 -1.06 -11.69 19.08
C THR A 36 -2.11 -10.76 18.47
N ALA A 37 -2.83 -9.92 19.22
CA ALA A 37 -3.90 -9.12 18.63
C ALA A 37 -4.19 -7.76 19.31
N LEU A 38 -4.28 -6.69 18.51
CA LEU A 38 -4.74 -5.37 18.93
C LEU A 38 -6.03 -5.00 18.19
N TYR A 39 -7.07 -4.68 18.95
CA TYR A 39 -8.36 -4.22 18.43
C TYR A 39 -8.61 -2.80 18.88
N ILE A 40 -8.77 -1.88 17.92
CA ILE A 40 -9.13 -0.49 18.11
C ILE A 40 -10.46 -0.28 17.38
N THR A 41 -11.59 -0.38 18.10
CA THR A 41 -12.96 -0.24 17.56
C THR A 41 -13.69 0.97 18.15
N ASP A 42 -14.76 1.47 17.54
CA ASP A 42 -15.65 2.52 18.09
C ASP A 42 -14.89 3.71 18.72
N THR A 43 -14.19 4.54 17.94
CA THR A 43 -13.46 5.70 18.48
C THR A 43 -13.52 6.90 17.55
N GLU A 44 -13.90 8.07 18.06
CA GLU A 44 -13.93 9.29 17.26
C GLU A 44 -12.49 9.68 16.85
N MET A 45 -11.56 9.81 17.82
CA MET A 45 -10.16 10.18 17.52
C MET A 45 -9.12 9.25 18.14
N PHE A 46 -8.21 8.73 17.32
CA PHE A 46 -6.97 8.06 17.74
C PHE A 46 -5.75 8.75 17.13
N THR A 47 -4.87 9.34 17.95
CA THR A 47 -3.77 10.17 17.41
C THR A 47 -2.56 9.35 16.95
N ALA A 48 -2.00 8.45 17.76
CA ALA A 48 -0.80 7.71 17.34
C ALA A 48 -0.68 6.28 17.92
N LEU A 49 -0.39 5.31 17.07
CA LEU A 49 0.01 3.95 17.47
C LEU A 49 1.44 3.69 16.99
N TYR A 50 2.29 3.21 17.89
CA TYR A 50 3.65 2.77 17.60
C TYR A 50 3.77 1.30 18.00
N ILE A 51 4.23 0.48 17.05
CA ILE A 51 4.65 -0.92 17.24
C ILE A 51 6.11 -0.95 16.78
N THR A 52 7.05 -1.19 17.70
CA THR A 52 8.49 -1.23 17.42
C THR A 52 9.12 -2.45 18.08
N ASP A 53 10.30 -2.87 17.60
CA ASP A 53 11.16 -3.88 18.25
C ASP A 53 10.37 -5.14 18.64
N THR A 54 9.64 -5.72 17.68
CA THR A 54 8.69 -6.82 17.91
C THR A 54 9.01 -8.01 17.01
N GLU A 55 9.36 -9.18 17.56
CA GLU A 55 9.65 -10.37 16.74
C GLU A 55 8.37 -10.84 16.00
N MET A 56 7.23 -10.91 16.69
CA MET A 56 5.97 -11.35 16.08
C MET A 56 4.75 -10.52 16.49
N PHE A 57 4.16 -9.80 15.54
CA PHE A 57 2.86 -9.14 15.67
C PHE A 57 1.83 -9.83 14.76
N THR A 58 0.86 -10.56 15.32
CA THR A 58 -0.05 -11.34 14.46
C THR A 58 -1.15 -10.48 13.82
N ALA A 59 -1.91 -9.67 14.57
CA ALA A 59 -3.03 -8.94 13.96
C ALA A 59 -3.37 -7.58 14.59
N LEU A 60 -3.54 -6.55 13.76
CA LEU A 60 -4.07 -5.23 14.14
C LEU A 60 -5.36 -4.93 13.39
N TYR A 61 -6.42 -4.62 14.13
CA TYR A 61 -7.72 -4.22 13.60
C TYR A 61 -8.06 -2.79 14.04
N ILE A 62 -8.28 -1.90 13.07
CA ILE A 62 -8.75 -0.53 13.25
C ILE A 62 -10.07 -0.41 12.47
N THR A 63 -11.19 -0.27 13.18
CA THR A 63 -12.56 -0.34 12.62
C THR A 63 -13.46 0.69 13.31
N ASP A 64 -14.42 1.29 12.60
CA ASP A 64 -15.36 2.30 13.12
C ASP A 64 -14.62 3.53 13.72
N LYS A 65 -14.01 4.35 12.85
CA LYS A 65 -13.20 5.53 13.22
C LYS A 65 -13.59 6.78 12.44
N GLU A 66 -13.82 7.91 13.12
CA GLU A 66 -13.88 9.22 12.45
C GLU A 66 -12.46 9.66 12.05
N MET A 67 -11.47 9.52 12.93
CA MET A 67 -10.10 9.97 12.67
C MET A 67 -9.02 9.10 13.30
N PHE A 68 -8.09 8.63 12.46
CA PHE A 68 -6.82 8.02 12.87
C PHE A 68 -5.65 8.81 12.25
N THR A 69 -4.78 9.40 13.08
CA THR A 69 -3.73 10.30 12.56
C THR A 69 -2.46 9.56 12.14
N ALA A 70 -1.88 8.67 12.94
CA ALA A 70 -0.64 7.99 12.56
C ALA A 70 -0.47 6.59 13.14
N LEU A 71 -0.12 5.62 12.28
CA LEU A 71 0.35 4.29 12.66
C LEU A 71 1.79 4.12 12.18
N TYR A 72 2.66 3.72 13.10
CA TYR A 72 4.06 3.34 12.82
C TYR A 72 4.26 1.88 13.23
N ILE A 73 4.76 1.08 12.30
CA ILE A 73 5.25 -0.29 12.50
C ILE A 73 6.71 -0.26 12.06
N THR A 74 7.65 -0.46 12.99
CA THR A 74 9.10 -0.50 12.69
C THR A 74 9.76 -1.71 13.33
N ASP A 75 10.93 -2.10 12.82
CA ASP A 75 11.83 -3.08 13.44
C ASP A 75 11.09 -4.38 13.84
N THR A 76 10.41 -5.00 12.87
CA THR A 76 9.50 -6.13 13.08
C THR A 76 9.86 -7.33 12.20
N GLU A 77 10.23 -8.48 12.79
CA GLU A 77 10.54 -9.68 11.98
C GLU A 77 9.28 -10.20 11.26
N MET A 78 8.15 -10.32 11.97
CA MET A 78 6.90 -10.82 11.38
C MET A 78 5.68 -10.01 11.79
N PHE A 79 5.06 -9.36 10.80
CA PHE A 79 3.71 -8.78 10.90
C PHE A 79 2.76 -9.59 10.00
N THR A 80 1.77 -10.29 10.58
CA THR A 80 0.83 -11.06 9.74
C THR A 80 -0.21 -10.15 9.10
N ASP A 81 -1.21 -9.65 9.83
CA ASP A 81 -2.34 -8.95 9.22
C ASP A 81 -2.64 -7.57 9.83
N LEU A 82 -2.76 -6.54 8.98
CA LEU A 82 -3.30 -5.22 9.30
C LEU A 82 -4.62 -5.00 8.58
N TYR A 83 -5.69 -4.71 9.34
CA TYR A 83 -7.00 -4.35 8.84
C TYR A 83 -7.35 -2.92 9.27
N ILE A 84 -7.65 -2.07 8.30
CA ILE A 84 -8.21 -0.73 8.46
C ILE A 84 -9.54 -0.74 7.71
N THR A 85 -10.65 -0.60 8.44
CA THR A 85 -12.02 -0.70 7.91
C THR A 85 -12.87 0.45 8.45
N ASP A 86 -13.95 0.80 7.75
CA ASP A 86 -15.01 1.68 8.25
C ASP A 86 -14.46 2.99 8.88
N THR A 87 -13.63 3.70 8.13
CA THR A 87 -12.84 4.85 8.61
C THR A 87 -13.08 6.10 7.75
N GLU A 88 -13.55 7.20 8.34
CA GLU A 88 -13.74 8.47 7.61
C GLU A 88 -12.37 9.07 7.22
N MET A 89 -11.42 9.15 8.16
CA MET A 89 -10.10 9.72 7.89
C MET A 89 -8.94 8.93 8.50
N PHE A 90 -8.07 8.39 7.65
CA PHE A 90 -6.76 7.86 8.01
C PHE A 90 -5.66 8.74 7.40
N THR A 91 -4.85 9.39 8.23
CA THR A 91 -3.83 10.33 7.71
C THR A 91 -2.56 9.61 7.25
N ALA A 92 -1.87 8.85 8.10
CA ALA A 92 -0.60 8.23 7.68
C ALA A 92 -0.33 6.85 8.30
N LEU A 93 0.08 5.90 7.47
CA LEU A 93 0.62 4.60 7.86
C LEU A 93 2.07 4.48 7.38
N TYR A 94 2.98 4.15 8.30
CA TYR A 94 4.37 3.85 8.04
C TYR A 94 4.67 2.41 8.47
N ILE A 95 5.18 1.62 7.53
CA ILE A 95 5.76 0.30 7.77
C ILE A 95 7.23 0.40 7.33
N THR A 96 8.17 0.07 8.21
CA THR A 96 9.61 0.23 7.96
C THR A 96 10.38 -0.91 8.63
N ASP A 97 11.55 -1.28 8.09
CA ASP A 97 12.45 -2.27 8.68
C ASP A 97 11.71 -3.57 9.09
N THR A 98 11.08 -4.22 8.10
CA THR A 98 10.19 -5.40 8.32
C THR A 98 10.62 -6.59 7.46
N GLU A 99 10.98 -7.73 8.05
CA GLU A 99 11.35 -8.91 7.24
C GLU A 99 10.12 -9.48 6.50
N MET A 100 9.04 -9.76 7.22
CA MET A 100 7.83 -10.35 6.63
C MET A 100 6.55 -9.60 7.01
N PHE A 101 5.92 -9.01 6.00
CA PHE A 101 4.58 -8.44 6.07
C PHE A 101 3.60 -9.26 5.21
N THR A 102 2.63 -9.94 5.84
CA THR A 102 1.74 -10.86 5.09
C THR A 102 0.61 -10.11 4.39
N THR A 103 -0.25 -9.39 5.13
CA THR A 103 -1.45 -8.78 4.55
C THR A 103 -1.80 -7.41 5.10
N LEU A 104 -2.08 -6.46 4.20
CA LEU A 104 -2.74 -5.20 4.50
C LEU A 104 -4.09 -5.16 3.81
N TYR A 105 -5.14 -4.86 4.56
CA TYR A 105 -6.45 -4.51 4.05
C TYR A 105 -6.81 -3.08 4.48
N ILE A 106 -7.06 -2.23 3.50
CA ILE A 106 -7.73 -0.94 3.66
C ILE A 106 -9.04 -1.06 2.88
N THR A 107 -10.18 -0.94 3.57
CA THR A 107 -11.52 -1.08 3.00
C THR A 107 -12.47 -0.05 3.60
N ASP A 108 -13.55 0.28 2.90
CA ASP A 108 -14.65 1.11 3.40
C ASP A 108 -14.15 2.41 4.05
N THR A 109 -13.30 3.15 3.33
CA THR A 109 -12.57 4.32 3.84
C THR A 109 -12.87 5.55 2.99
N GLU A 110 -13.35 6.65 3.60
CA GLU A 110 -13.62 7.88 2.83
C GLU A 110 -12.30 8.55 2.40
N MET A 111 -11.36 8.73 3.33
CA MET A 111 -10.06 9.37 3.04
C MET A 111 -8.88 8.64 3.66
N PHE A 112 -8.01 8.09 2.81
CA PHE A 112 -6.66 7.66 3.17
C PHE A 112 -5.65 8.62 2.54
N THR A 113 -4.79 9.27 3.34
CA THR A 113 -3.80 10.21 2.79
C THR A 113 -2.55 9.46 2.33
N ASP A 114 -1.66 9.06 3.23
CA ASP A 114 -0.37 8.47 2.84
C ASP A 114 -0.12 7.09 3.46
N LEU A 115 0.29 6.13 2.62
CA LEU A 115 0.87 4.85 3.01
C LEU A 115 2.33 4.80 2.55
N TYR A 116 3.24 4.61 3.49
CA TYR A 116 4.66 4.37 3.23
C TYR A 116 5.02 2.96 3.70
N ILE A 117 5.60 2.18 2.80
CA ILE A 117 6.27 0.90 3.09
C ILE A 117 7.70 1.03 2.60
N THR A 118 8.67 0.75 3.46
CA THR A 118 10.10 0.99 3.18
C THR A 118 10.94 -0.08 3.87
N ASP A 119 12.10 -0.42 3.32
CA ASP A 119 13.05 -1.39 3.91
C ASP A 119 12.35 -2.70 4.34
N THR A 120 11.73 -3.40 3.38
CA THR A 120 10.90 -4.59 3.64
C THR A 120 11.30 -5.78 2.75
N GLU A 121 11.71 -6.92 3.33
CA GLU A 121 12.13 -8.06 2.49
C GLU A 121 10.92 -8.65 1.73
N MET A 122 9.81 -8.94 2.43
CA MET A 122 8.66 -9.60 1.81
C MET A 122 7.30 -8.97 2.16
N ILE A 123 6.58 -8.55 1.13
CA ILE A 123 5.16 -8.19 1.17
C ILE A 123 4.37 -9.24 0.38
N THR A 124 3.50 -10.00 1.04
CA THR A 124 2.67 -10.99 0.33
C THR A 124 1.50 -10.33 -0.39
N ALA A 125 0.63 -9.58 0.29
CA ALA A 125 -0.46 -8.89 -0.39
C ALA A 125 -0.90 -7.58 0.26
N LEU A 126 -1.20 -6.60 -0.60
CA LEU A 126 -1.78 -5.32 -0.21
C LEU A 126 -3.13 -5.14 -0.93
N TYR A 127 -4.18 -4.81 -0.18
CA TYR A 127 -5.53 -4.59 -0.69
C TYR A 127 -6.03 -3.21 -0.28
N ILE A 128 -6.35 -2.39 -1.28
CA ILE A 128 -7.05 -1.11 -1.14
C ILE A 128 -8.37 -1.28 -1.88
N THR A 129 -9.47 -1.27 -1.13
CA THR A 129 -10.82 -1.63 -1.62
C THR A 129 -11.83 -0.56 -1.18
N ASP A 130 -12.89 -0.34 -1.97
CA ASP A 130 -14.05 0.46 -1.59
C ASP A 130 -13.69 1.78 -0.84
N THR A 131 -12.84 2.58 -1.48
CA THR A 131 -12.23 3.79 -0.91
C THR A 131 -12.59 5.01 -1.76
N GLU A 132 -13.14 6.09 -1.18
CA GLU A 132 -13.46 7.29 -1.97
C GLU A 132 -12.17 8.00 -2.43
N MET A 133 -11.26 8.29 -1.50
CA MET A 133 -10.00 8.99 -1.81
C MET A 133 -8.77 8.32 -1.19
N PHE A 134 -7.85 7.87 -2.04
CA PHE A 134 -6.50 7.44 -1.67
C PHE A 134 -5.48 8.41 -2.28
N THR A 135 -4.70 9.12 -1.45
CA THR A 135 -3.78 10.15 -1.97
C THR A 135 -2.46 9.56 -2.47
N ALA A 136 -1.70 8.85 -1.63
CA ALA A 136 -0.42 8.29 -2.06
C ALA A 136 -0.04 6.97 -1.38
N LEU A 137 0.43 6.02 -2.20
CA LEU A 137 1.10 4.80 -1.77
C LEU A 137 2.55 4.84 -2.28
N TYR A 138 3.50 4.75 -1.36
CA TYR A 138 4.92 4.61 -1.61
C TYR A 138 5.39 3.24 -1.10
N ILE A 139 5.98 2.46 -1.98
CA ILE A 139 6.72 1.23 -1.67
C ILE A 139 8.14 1.43 -2.21
N THR A 140 9.12 1.24 -1.35
CA THR A 140 10.53 1.57 -1.63
C THR A 140 11.44 0.56 -0.91
N ASP A 141 12.59 0.23 -1.49
CA ASP A 141 13.57 -0.71 -0.90
C ASP A 141 12.89 -2.03 -0.47
N THR A 142 12.38 -2.80 -1.45
CA THR A 142 11.60 -4.02 -1.23
C THR A 142 12.10 -5.19 -2.07
N GLU A 143 12.53 -6.30 -1.47
CA GLU A 143 12.99 -7.46 -2.27
C GLU A 143 11.82 -8.11 -3.03
N MET A 144 10.69 -8.38 -2.34
CA MET A 144 9.55 -9.06 -2.94
C MET A 144 8.21 -8.43 -2.56
N LEU A 145 7.51 -7.89 -3.57
CA LEU A 145 6.08 -7.60 -3.52
C LEU A 145 5.36 -8.62 -4.41
N THR A 146 4.52 -9.48 -3.83
CA THR A 146 3.73 -10.41 -4.66
C THR A 146 2.56 -9.67 -5.30
N ASP A 147 1.48 -9.38 -4.57
CA ASP A 147 0.29 -8.75 -5.15
C ASP A 147 -0.07 -7.40 -4.51
N LEU A 148 -0.47 -6.44 -5.36
CA LEU A 148 -1.13 -5.20 -4.95
C LEU A 148 -2.46 -5.07 -5.71
N TYR A 149 -3.54 -4.93 -4.96
CA TYR A 149 -4.91 -4.79 -5.46
C TYR A 149 -5.48 -3.41 -5.09
N ILE A 150 -5.98 -2.69 -6.10
CA ILE A 150 -6.69 -1.42 -5.95
C ILE A 150 -8.05 -1.62 -6.63
N THR A 151 -9.12 -1.67 -5.84
CA THR A 151 -10.47 -2.05 -6.30
C THR A 151 -11.52 -1.07 -5.79
N GLY A 152 -12.53 -0.74 -6.59
CA GLY A 152 -13.69 0.05 -6.11
C GLY A 152 -13.32 1.45 -5.59
N THR A 153 -12.32 2.10 -6.20
CA THR A 153 -11.79 3.38 -5.72
C THR A 153 -12.31 4.54 -6.56
N GLU A 154 -12.89 5.60 -5.97
CA GLU A 154 -13.28 6.78 -6.78
C GLU A 154 -12.02 7.54 -7.25
N MET A 155 -11.12 7.89 -6.34
CA MET A 155 -9.89 8.62 -6.66
C MET A 155 -8.64 8.00 -6.03
N PHE A 156 -7.73 7.51 -6.88
CA PHE A 156 -6.37 7.12 -6.51
C PHE A 156 -5.37 8.10 -7.13
N THR A 157 -4.65 8.88 -6.32
CA THR A 157 -3.81 9.96 -6.85
C THR A 157 -2.42 9.48 -7.27
N ALA A 158 -1.65 8.79 -6.43
CA ALA A 158 -0.30 8.37 -6.78
C ALA A 158 0.10 7.00 -6.20
N LEU A 159 0.60 6.12 -7.07
CA LEU A 159 1.31 4.90 -6.68
C LEU A 159 2.77 4.99 -7.12
N HIS A 160 3.68 4.85 -6.17
CA HIS A 160 5.12 4.82 -6.37
C HIS A 160 5.70 3.49 -5.89
N ILE A 161 6.25 2.72 -6.82
CA ILE A 161 7.09 1.54 -6.56
C ILE A 161 8.51 1.93 -7.01
N THR A 162 9.49 1.83 -6.11
CA THR A 162 10.89 2.22 -6.35
C THR A 162 11.80 1.17 -5.72
N ASP A 163 12.98 0.93 -6.27
CA ASP A 163 14.02 0.05 -5.69
C ASP A 163 13.43 -1.31 -5.25
N THR A 164 12.95 -2.10 -6.23
CA THR A 164 12.23 -3.36 -5.98
C THR A 164 12.79 -4.52 -6.81
N GLU A 165 13.26 -5.62 -6.21
CA GLU A 165 13.80 -6.74 -7.01
C GLU A 165 12.68 -7.45 -7.79
N MET A 166 11.62 -7.89 -7.10
CA MET A 166 10.50 -8.59 -7.74
C MET A 166 9.13 -8.03 -7.33
N PHE A 167 8.41 -7.48 -8.31
CA PHE A 167 6.98 -7.19 -8.22
C PHE A 167 6.19 -8.17 -9.11
N THR A 168 5.33 -9.01 -8.51
CA THR A 168 4.57 -9.99 -9.31
C THR A 168 3.39 -9.34 -10.03
N ALA A 169 2.41 -8.77 -9.33
CA ALA A 169 1.24 -8.23 -10.01
C ALA A 169 0.60 -6.99 -9.36
N LEU A 170 0.23 -6.04 -10.22
CA LEU A 170 -0.64 -4.91 -9.90
C LEU A 170 -1.99 -5.09 -10.58
N TYR A 171 -3.05 -5.07 -9.78
CA TYR A 171 -4.44 -5.12 -10.23
C TYR A 171 -5.14 -3.80 -9.89
N ILE A 172 -5.63 -3.08 -10.90
CA ILE A 172 -6.45 -1.88 -10.75
C ILE A 172 -7.80 -2.16 -11.41
N THR A 173 -8.87 -2.20 -10.61
CA THR A 173 -10.21 -2.61 -11.07
C THR A 173 -11.30 -1.68 -10.55
N GLY A 174 -12.25 -1.29 -11.40
CA GLY A 174 -13.42 -0.52 -10.94
C GLY A 174 -13.03 0.82 -10.30
N THR A 175 -12.18 1.60 -10.98
CA THR A 175 -11.62 2.86 -10.46
C THR A 175 -12.07 4.04 -11.32
N GLU A 176 -12.67 5.09 -10.75
CA GLU A 176 -13.09 6.24 -11.57
C GLU A 176 -11.87 7.03 -12.05
N MET A 177 -10.96 7.41 -11.15
CA MET A 177 -9.77 8.18 -11.49
C MET A 177 -8.49 7.63 -10.84
N PHE A 178 -7.58 7.14 -11.67
CA PHE A 178 -6.20 6.82 -11.32
C PHE A 178 -5.26 7.87 -11.92
N THR A 179 -4.57 8.66 -11.11
CA THR A 179 -3.79 9.82 -11.63
C THR A 179 -2.38 9.44 -12.07
N ALA A 180 -1.57 8.77 -11.26
CA ALA A 180 -0.20 8.41 -11.63
C ALA A 180 0.27 7.07 -11.06
N LEU A 181 0.82 6.21 -11.93
CA LEU A 181 1.61 5.04 -11.56
C LEU A 181 3.07 5.28 -11.95
N HIS A 182 3.96 5.17 -10.97
CA HIS A 182 5.41 5.22 -11.11
C HIS A 182 6.00 3.88 -10.67
N ILE A 183 6.73 3.23 -11.56
CA ILE A 183 7.55 2.05 -11.27
C ILE A 183 8.97 2.38 -11.74
N THR A 184 9.92 2.40 -10.82
CA THR A 184 11.30 2.87 -11.06
C THR A 184 12.27 1.89 -10.41
N ASP A 185 13.44 1.68 -11.01
CA ASP A 185 14.52 0.85 -10.46
C ASP A 185 13.99 -0.53 -9.97
N THR A 186 13.48 -1.33 -10.92
CA THR A 186 12.79 -2.60 -10.62
C THR A 186 13.34 -3.74 -11.47
N GLU A 187 13.91 -4.80 -10.90
CA GLU A 187 14.51 -5.86 -11.75
C GLU A 187 13.42 -6.62 -12.53
N MET A 188 12.37 -7.09 -11.85
CA MET A 188 11.26 -7.83 -12.47
C MET A 188 9.91 -7.27 -12.05
N PHE A 189 9.14 -6.75 -13.02
CA PHE A 189 7.71 -6.52 -12.89
C PHE A 189 6.95 -7.52 -13.77
N THR A 190 6.20 -8.46 -13.18
CA THR A 190 5.56 -9.51 -14.00
C THR A 190 4.33 -8.98 -14.73
N ALA A 191 3.30 -8.46 -14.04
CA ALA A 191 2.04 -8.07 -14.69
C ALA A 191 1.38 -6.79 -14.16
N LEU A 192 0.90 -5.95 -15.09
CA LEU A 192 -0.04 -4.86 -14.83
C LEU A 192 -1.40 -5.17 -15.46
N HIS A 193 -2.44 -5.23 -14.64
CA HIS A 193 -3.83 -5.43 -15.06
C HIS A 193 -4.67 -4.19 -14.69
N ILE A 194 -5.27 -3.54 -15.69
CA ILE A 194 -6.18 -2.41 -15.51
C ILE A 194 -7.52 -2.77 -16.15
N THR A 195 -8.59 -2.75 -15.36
CA THR A 195 -9.95 -3.15 -15.77
C THR A 195 -10.97 -2.14 -15.23
N ASP A 196 -12.08 -1.93 -15.95
CA ASP A 196 -13.21 -1.08 -15.51
C ASP A 196 -12.77 0.28 -14.93
N THR A 197 -11.84 0.96 -15.60
CA THR A 197 -11.25 2.23 -15.10
C THR A 197 -11.69 3.41 -15.97
N GLU A 198 -12.37 4.43 -15.43
CA GLU A 198 -12.83 5.54 -16.29
C GLU A 198 -11.66 6.39 -16.80
N MET A 199 -10.74 6.79 -15.92
CA MET A 199 -9.60 7.62 -16.28
C MET A 199 -8.29 7.17 -15.61
N PHE A 200 -7.33 6.76 -16.44
CA PHE A 200 -5.96 6.50 -16.04
C PHE A 200 -5.03 7.56 -16.69
N THR A 201 -4.47 8.46 -15.88
CA THR A 201 -3.86 9.69 -16.41
C THR A 201 -2.38 9.54 -16.78
N ALA A 202 -1.56 8.81 -16.02
CA ALA A 202 -0.15 8.65 -16.35
C ALA A 202 0.45 7.31 -15.90
N LEU A 203 1.13 6.64 -16.82
CA LEU A 203 2.01 5.50 -16.55
C LEU A 203 3.47 5.91 -16.78
N TYR A 204 4.31 5.70 -15.78
CA TYR A 204 5.75 5.83 -15.84
C TYR A 204 6.37 4.50 -15.39
N ILE A 205 7.09 3.86 -16.30
CA ILE A 205 7.92 2.69 -16.01
C ILE A 205 9.31 3.08 -16.52
N THR A 206 10.29 3.09 -15.63
CA THR A 206 11.68 3.55 -15.86
C THR A 206 12.65 2.61 -15.17
N ASP A 207 13.80 2.37 -15.80
CA ASP A 207 14.88 1.54 -15.21
C ASP A 207 14.40 0.16 -14.70
N THR A 208 13.42 -0.41 -15.40
CA THR A 208 12.90 -1.76 -15.17
C THR A 208 13.56 -2.76 -16.13
N GLU A 209 14.21 -3.81 -15.65
CA GLU A 209 14.91 -4.76 -16.53
C GLU A 209 13.94 -5.66 -17.30
N MET A 210 12.93 -6.20 -16.62
CA MET A 210 11.90 -7.07 -17.20
C MET A 210 10.49 -6.62 -16.85
N PHE A 211 9.67 -6.40 -17.90
CA PHE A 211 8.23 -6.21 -17.78
C PHE A 211 7.50 -7.17 -18.73
N THR A 212 6.66 -8.08 -18.20
CA THR A 212 6.19 -9.24 -18.99
C THR A 212 4.79 -9.07 -19.59
N ALA A 213 3.85 -8.47 -18.86
CA ALA A 213 2.45 -8.38 -19.28
C ALA A 213 1.81 -7.02 -18.92
N LEU A 214 1.14 -6.42 -19.91
CA LEU A 214 0.25 -5.27 -19.74
C LEU A 214 -1.12 -5.63 -20.31
N ASP A 215 -2.12 -5.73 -19.44
CA ASP A 215 -3.52 -5.94 -19.82
C ASP A 215 -4.33 -4.70 -19.43
N ILE A 216 -5.07 -4.14 -20.40
CA ILE A 216 -5.92 -2.97 -20.20
C ILE A 216 -7.26 -3.24 -20.89
N THR A 217 -8.30 -3.44 -20.08
CA THR A 217 -9.67 -3.70 -20.53
C THR A 217 -10.64 -2.67 -19.98
N ASP A 218 -11.73 -2.45 -20.69
CA ASP A 218 -12.87 -1.59 -20.33
C ASP A 218 -12.52 -0.22 -19.71
N THR A 219 -11.36 0.32 -20.11
CA THR A 219 -10.79 1.58 -19.62
C THR A 219 -11.16 2.71 -20.58
N GLN A 220 -11.88 3.75 -20.13
CA GLN A 220 -12.42 4.77 -21.04
C GLN A 220 -11.36 5.77 -21.52
N ARG A 221 -10.34 6.07 -20.70
CA ARG A 221 -9.25 6.98 -21.02
C ARG A 221 -7.94 6.50 -20.41
N PHE A 222 -6.93 6.28 -21.24
CA PHE A 222 -5.58 5.90 -20.81
C PHE A 222 -4.55 6.83 -21.48
N THR A 223 -3.75 7.52 -20.69
CA THR A 223 -2.59 8.29 -21.17
C THR A 223 -1.29 7.71 -20.62
N ASN A 224 -0.33 7.48 -21.50
CA ASN A 224 0.93 6.78 -21.21
C ASN A 224 2.13 7.67 -21.54
N THR A 225 3.12 7.67 -20.65
CA THR A 225 4.39 8.40 -20.74
C THR A 225 5.57 7.50 -20.37
N MET A 226 5.58 6.25 -20.84
CA MET A 226 6.75 5.35 -20.82
C MET A 226 8.03 6.08 -21.28
N HIS A 227 9.10 5.94 -20.49
CA HIS A 227 10.44 6.42 -20.83
C HIS A 227 11.41 5.24 -20.89
N ASP A 228 11.79 4.89 -22.13
CA ASP A 228 12.85 3.95 -22.56
C ASP A 228 13.50 3.06 -21.48
N SER A 229 12.78 2.03 -21.00
CA SER A 229 13.40 0.86 -20.38
C SER A 229 13.86 -0.12 -21.47
N GLY A 230 14.98 -0.83 -21.25
CA GLY A 230 15.57 -1.76 -22.22
C GLY A 230 14.75 -3.03 -22.53
N ALA A 231 13.52 -3.10 -22.02
CA ALA A 231 12.63 -4.26 -22.05
C ALA A 231 12.17 -4.61 -23.47
N ILE A 232 12.17 -5.91 -23.78
CA ILE A 232 11.74 -6.45 -25.08
C ILE A 232 10.20 -6.50 -25.12
N MET A 233 9.58 -5.37 -25.45
CA MET A 233 8.12 -5.24 -25.65
C MET A 233 7.65 -5.92 -26.95
N GLU A 234 7.63 -7.26 -27.02
CA GLU A 234 7.35 -7.96 -28.29
C GLU A 234 5.86 -8.13 -28.67
N ASP A 235 4.90 -8.04 -27.73
CA ASP A 235 3.47 -8.39 -28.03
C ASP A 235 2.37 -7.40 -27.58
N MET A 236 2.59 -6.08 -27.70
CA MET A 236 1.51 -5.08 -27.53
C MET A 236 0.68 -4.86 -28.82
N ARG A 237 -0.02 -5.89 -29.34
CA ARG A 237 -0.83 -5.78 -30.58
C ARG A 237 -2.36 -5.79 -30.39
N ARG A 238 -2.86 -4.61 -29.94
CA ARG A 238 -4.21 -4.03 -30.11
C ARG A 238 -5.32 -4.57 -29.19
N PRO A 239 -6.37 -3.76 -28.88
CA PRO A 239 -6.65 -2.36 -29.27
C PRO A 239 -6.65 -1.41 -28.03
N ILE A 240 -7.10 -0.15 -28.01
CA ILE A 240 -7.53 0.78 -29.09
C ILE A 240 -6.81 2.16 -29.03
N PHE A 241 -6.45 2.65 -27.84
CA PHE A 241 -6.17 4.07 -27.57
C PHE A 241 -4.81 4.57 -28.10
N THR A 242 -4.67 5.90 -28.19
CA THR A 242 -3.47 6.55 -28.73
C THR A 242 -2.31 6.51 -27.73
N ALA A 243 -1.57 5.41 -27.70
CA ALA A 243 -0.28 5.35 -27.04
C ALA A 243 0.73 6.27 -27.77
N VAL A 244 1.15 7.36 -27.12
CA VAL A 244 2.17 8.28 -27.64
C VAL A 244 3.55 7.78 -27.20
N LEU A 245 4.10 6.83 -27.96
CA LEU A 245 5.49 6.40 -27.79
C LEU A 245 6.46 7.52 -28.23
N ILE A 246 7.04 8.26 -27.27
CA ILE A 246 8.07 9.28 -27.54
C ILE A 246 9.45 8.62 -27.55
N TYR A 247 9.87 8.16 -28.72
CA TYR A 247 11.20 7.59 -28.92
C TYR A 247 12.30 8.68 -28.91
N LYS A 248 13.29 8.57 -28.02
CA LYS A 248 14.38 9.56 -27.93
C LYS A 248 15.78 8.93 -27.78
N LYS A 249 16.16 8.13 -28.77
CA LYS A 249 17.48 7.52 -28.91
C LYS A 249 18.65 8.53 -28.87
N GLN A 250 19.42 8.52 -27.79
CA GLN A 250 20.84 8.93 -27.72
C GLN A 250 21.48 8.21 -26.52
N GLN A 251 22.73 7.75 -26.54
CA GLN A 251 23.75 7.81 -27.61
C GLN A 251 23.79 6.46 -28.37
N GLN A 252 24.56 6.21 -29.43
CA GLN A 252 25.52 7.04 -30.19
C GLN A 252 25.11 7.07 -31.68
#